data_AF-A0A1X7UCE3-F1
#
_entry.id   AF-A0A1X7UCE3-F1
#
_cell.length_a   1.000
_cell.length_b   1.000
_cell.length_c   1.000
_cell.angle_alpha   90.00
_cell.angle_beta   90.00
_cell.angle_gamma   90.00
#
_symmetry.space_group_name_H-M   'P 1'
#
loop_
_entity.id
_entity.type
_entity.pdbx_description
1 polymer ?
#
loop_
_entity_poly.entity_id
_entity_poly.type
_entity_poly.pdbx_seq_one_letter_code
_entity_poly.pdbx_strand_id
1 'polypeptide(L)'
;IGYGKCSLLSVTWYMTQTSPHSSLCGSTLEDETEIRHWIMFYLTRIRGVLPWQPLPREQLFGALKELNSHLSKRLYVSGSGFSLSDILLFYGLHKILINMSYSEKMSLVHICRWFDQ
;
A
#
# COMPACT_ATOMS: atom_id res chain seq x y z
N ILE A 1 1.95 -9.27 -20.60
CA ILE A 1 2.12 -7.78 -20.59
C ILE A 1 2.41 -7.37 -19.14
N GLY A 2 3.69 -7.20 -18.75
CA GLY A 2 4.10 -7.00 -17.35
C GLY A 2 5.20 -5.95 -17.12
N TYR A 3 5.71 -5.33 -18.19
CA TYR A 3 6.90 -4.46 -18.11
C TYR A 3 6.68 -3.14 -17.36
N GLY A 4 5.45 -2.61 -17.31
CA GLY A 4 5.16 -1.32 -16.65
C GLY A 4 5.03 -1.37 -15.13
N LYS A 5 4.82 -2.55 -14.52
CA LYS A 5 4.67 -2.69 -13.06
C LYS A 5 6.02 -2.82 -12.36
N CYS A 6 6.94 -3.59 -12.97
CA CYS A 6 8.31 -3.70 -12.48
C CYS A 6 9.09 -2.40 -12.68
N SER A 7 8.81 -1.60 -13.73
CA SER A 7 9.55 -0.36 -13.96
C SER A 7 9.32 0.69 -12.86
N LEU A 8 8.08 0.91 -12.41
CA LEU A 8 7.81 1.88 -11.36
C LEU A 8 8.48 1.49 -10.05
N LEU A 9 8.39 0.21 -9.66
CA LEU A 9 9.07 -0.32 -8.48
C LEU A 9 10.57 -0.18 -8.56
N SER A 10 11.18 -0.59 -9.68
CA SER A 10 12.62 -0.47 -9.88
C SER A 10 13.08 0.99 -9.84
N VAL A 11 12.30 1.91 -10.42
CA VAL A 11 12.60 3.34 -10.43
C VAL A 11 12.42 3.95 -9.03
N THR A 12 11.32 3.68 -8.32
CA THR A 12 11.13 4.19 -6.95
C THR A 12 12.14 3.61 -5.99
N TRP A 13 12.50 2.33 -6.15
CA TRP A 13 13.53 1.68 -5.35
C TRP A 13 14.89 2.34 -5.56
N TYR A 14 15.28 2.52 -6.82
CA TYR A 14 16.52 3.20 -7.19
C TYR A 14 16.56 4.67 -6.74
N MET A 15 15.45 5.39 -6.87
CA MET A 15 15.33 6.79 -6.41
C MET A 15 15.44 6.90 -4.89
N THR A 16 14.88 5.93 -4.14
CA THR A 16 14.92 5.98 -2.68
C THR A 16 16.31 5.63 -2.15
N GLN A 17 17.04 4.73 -2.82
CA GLN A 17 18.44 4.43 -2.53
C GLN A 17 19.40 5.59 -2.85
N THR A 18 19.09 6.38 -3.88
CA THR A 18 19.89 7.57 -4.23
C THR A 18 19.49 8.82 -3.44
N SER A 19 18.43 8.75 -2.64
CA SER A 19 17.97 9.86 -1.81
C SER A 19 18.63 9.85 -0.42
N PRO A 20 18.67 11.01 0.28
CA PRO A 20 19.09 11.11 1.68
C PRO A 20 18.21 10.32 2.67
N HIS A 21 17.02 9.88 2.24
CA HIS A 21 16.02 9.20 3.09
C HIS A 21 16.01 7.68 2.88
N SER A 22 17.17 7.08 2.70
CA SER A 22 17.34 5.63 2.51
C SER A 22 16.75 4.79 3.66
N SER A 23 16.55 5.38 4.84
CA SER A 23 15.85 4.76 5.98
C SER A 23 14.41 4.34 5.66
N LEU A 24 13.78 4.92 4.63
CA LEU A 24 12.41 4.57 4.19
C LEU A 24 12.33 3.24 3.42
N CYS A 25 13.48 2.68 3.00
CA CYS A 25 13.57 1.38 2.32
C CYS A 25 13.63 0.19 3.29
N GLY A 26 13.60 0.44 4.60
CA GLY A 26 13.81 -0.58 5.61
C GLY A 26 15.28 -0.72 5.97
N SER A 27 15.54 -1.18 7.21
CA SER A 27 16.91 -1.36 7.71
C SER A 27 17.37 -2.81 7.56
N THR A 28 16.43 -3.75 7.43
CA THR A 28 16.67 -5.18 7.26
C THR A 28 16.13 -5.69 5.93
N LEU A 29 16.63 -6.85 5.49
CA LEU A 29 16.11 -7.52 4.30
C LEU A 29 14.62 -7.90 4.43
N GLU A 30 14.18 -8.20 5.65
CA GLU A 30 12.78 -8.49 5.96
C GLU A 30 11.91 -7.25 5.73
N ASP A 31 12.35 -6.09 6.23
CA ASP A 31 11.67 -4.82 6.01
C ASP A 31 11.60 -4.46 4.52
N GLU A 32 12.72 -4.60 3.79
CA GLU A 32 12.75 -4.35 2.35
C GLU A 32 11.75 -5.25 1.62
N THR A 33 11.72 -6.53 1.97
CA THR A 33 10.83 -7.51 1.32
C THR A 33 9.36 -7.16 1.60
N GLU A 34 9.05 -6.79 2.83
CA GLU A 34 7.70 -6.39 3.25
C GLU A 34 7.27 -5.10 2.52
N ILE A 35 8.13 -4.09 2.47
CA ILE A 35 7.89 -2.83 1.76
C ILE A 35 7.61 -3.10 0.28
N ARG A 36 8.45 -3.91 -0.37
CA ARG A 36 8.27 -4.27 -1.79
C ARG A 36 6.99 -5.05 -2.01
N HIS A 37 6.65 -5.97 -1.11
CA HIS A 37 5.41 -6.73 -1.17
C HIS A 37 4.19 -5.80 -1.17
N TRP A 38 4.12 -4.85 -0.23
CA TRP A 38 2.97 -3.94 -0.12
C TRP A 38 2.88 -2.93 -1.27
N ILE A 39 4.01 -2.49 -1.82
CA ILE A 39 4.01 -1.68 -3.04
C ILE A 39 3.48 -2.50 -4.23
N MET A 40 3.92 -3.76 -4.38
CA MET A 40 3.39 -4.66 -5.40
C MET A 40 1.90 -4.92 -5.22
N PHE A 41 1.46 -5.12 -3.98
CA PHE A 41 0.06 -5.27 -3.62
C PHE A 41 -0.74 -4.06 -4.07
N TYR A 42 -0.31 -2.84 -3.75
CA TYR A 42 -0.94 -1.62 -4.20
C TYR A 42 -1.04 -1.55 -5.74
N LEU A 43 0.07 -1.77 -6.45
CA LEU A 43 0.13 -1.67 -7.91
C LEU A 43 -0.69 -2.74 -8.64
N THR A 44 -0.94 -3.88 -8.00
CA THR A 44 -1.63 -5.01 -8.62
C THR A 44 -3.10 -5.10 -8.22
N ARG A 45 -3.41 -4.91 -6.93
CA ARG A 45 -4.71 -5.20 -6.32
C ARG A 45 -5.52 -3.95 -5.98
N ILE A 46 -4.89 -2.77 -5.85
CA ILE A 46 -5.60 -1.50 -5.59
C ILE A 46 -5.67 -0.65 -6.85
N ARG A 47 -4.51 -0.32 -7.45
CA ARG A 47 -4.45 0.45 -8.70
C ARG A 47 -4.97 -0.33 -9.90
N GLY A 48 -4.81 -1.65 -9.88
CA GLY A 48 -5.19 -2.54 -10.98
C GLY A 48 -4.19 -2.57 -12.14
N VAL A 49 -4.46 -3.44 -13.12
CA VAL A 49 -3.58 -3.64 -14.29
C VAL A 49 -3.63 -2.45 -15.26
N LEU A 50 -4.78 -1.80 -15.38
CA LEU A 50 -5.01 -0.68 -16.30
C LEU A 50 -5.41 0.57 -15.50
N PRO A 51 -4.65 1.68 -15.58
CA PRO A 51 -4.94 2.91 -14.81
C PRO A 51 -6.33 3.52 -15.07
N TRP A 52 -6.89 3.23 -16.25
CA TRP A 52 -8.13 3.82 -16.76
C TRP A 52 -9.37 2.98 -16.47
N GLN A 53 -9.20 1.77 -15.94
CA GLN A 53 -10.30 0.85 -15.68
C GLN A 53 -10.42 0.60 -14.17
N PRO A 54 -11.51 1.07 -13.52
CA PRO A 54 -11.71 0.83 -12.10
C PRO A 54 -11.86 -0.68 -11.84
N LEU A 55 -11.21 -1.14 -10.77
CA LEU A 55 -11.34 -2.53 -10.33
C LEU A 55 -12.79 -2.82 -9.90
N PRO A 56 -13.30 -4.05 -10.11
CA PRO A 56 -14.59 -4.46 -9.55
C PRO A 56 -14.59 -4.25 -8.02
N ARG A 57 -15.68 -3.68 -7.50
CA ARG A 57 -15.79 -3.31 -6.08
C ARG A 57 -15.49 -4.48 -5.15
N GLU A 58 -15.94 -5.68 -5.48
CA GLU A 58 -15.69 -6.89 -4.68
C GLU A 58 -14.20 -7.24 -4.58
N GLN A 59 -13.45 -7.14 -5.70
CA GLN A 59 -12.02 -7.42 -5.72
C GLN A 59 -11.25 -6.37 -4.91
N LEU A 60 -11.61 -5.10 -5.05
CA LEU A 60 -11.05 -4.02 -4.26
C LEU A 60 -11.34 -4.24 -2.77
N PHE A 61 -12.58 -4.60 -2.41
CA PHE A 61 -12.96 -4.84 -1.03
C PHE A 61 -12.26 -6.06 -0.43
N GLY A 62 -12.04 -7.11 -1.22
CA GLY A 62 -11.20 -8.25 -0.83
C GLY A 62 -9.76 -7.84 -0.52
N ALA A 63 -9.16 -6.98 -1.36
CA ALA A 63 -7.83 -6.43 -1.11
C ALA A 63 -7.81 -5.55 0.17
N LEU A 64 -8.83 -4.72 0.39
CA LEU A 64 -8.92 -3.90 1.59
C LEU A 64 -9.07 -4.75 2.86
N LYS A 65 -9.81 -5.85 2.83
CA LYS A 65 -9.91 -6.77 3.98
C LYS A 65 -8.56 -7.43 4.31
N GLU A 66 -7.80 -7.81 3.28
CA GLU A 66 -6.46 -8.38 3.43
C GLU A 66 -5.52 -7.38 4.12
N LEU A 67 -5.47 -6.14 3.63
CA LEU A 67 -4.71 -5.06 4.24
C LEU A 67 -5.18 -4.75 5.68
N ASN A 68 -6.49 -4.75 5.94
CA ASN A 68 -7.04 -4.51 7.27
C ASN A 68 -6.64 -5.60 8.27
N SER A 69 -6.63 -6.86 7.84
CA SER A 69 -6.16 -7.98 8.67
C SER A 69 -4.68 -7.83 9.01
N HIS A 70 -3.85 -7.44 8.04
CA HIS A 70 -2.42 -7.19 8.26
C HIS A 70 -2.16 -6.07 9.28
N LEU A 71 -2.91 -4.97 9.16
CA LEU A 71 -2.81 -3.82 10.06
C LEU A 71 -3.42 -4.07 11.45
N SER A 72 -4.07 -5.20 11.70
CA SER A 72 -4.68 -5.50 13.01
C SER A 72 -3.67 -5.41 14.16
N LYS A 73 -2.44 -5.90 13.95
CA LYS A 73 -1.36 -5.95 14.94
C LYS A 73 -0.19 -5.02 14.66
N ARG A 74 -0.29 -4.18 13.61
CA ARG A 74 0.82 -3.34 13.14
C ARG A 74 0.43 -1.87 13.12
N LEU A 75 1.38 -1.01 13.49
CA LEU A 75 1.22 0.44 13.41
C LEU A 75 1.52 0.97 12.02
N TYR A 76 2.48 0.36 11.32
CA TYR A 76 2.87 0.67 9.95
C TYR A 76 2.76 -0.58 9.09
N VAL A 77 2.68 -0.40 7.78
CA VAL A 77 2.52 -1.49 6.83
C VAL A 77 3.76 -2.41 6.81
N SER A 78 4.98 -1.86 6.92
CA SER A 78 6.20 -2.69 7.04
C SER A 78 6.40 -3.28 8.44
N GLY A 79 5.65 -2.83 9.45
CA GLY A 79 5.73 -3.27 10.84
C GLY A 79 6.89 -2.69 11.66
N SER A 80 8.05 -2.40 11.05
CA SER A 80 9.26 -1.91 11.73
C SER A 80 9.37 -0.39 11.83
N GLY A 81 8.61 0.36 11.03
CA GLY A 81 8.62 1.82 11.03
C GLY A 81 7.87 2.40 9.84
N PHE A 82 7.80 3.73 9.79
CA PHE A 82 7.21 4.44 8.66
C PHE A 82 8.06 4.24 7.40
N SER A 83 7.43 3.80 6.31
CA SER A 83 8.13 3.37 5.09
C SER A 83 7.54 3.97 3.82
N LEU A 84 8.23 3.77 2.69
CA LEU A 84 7.71 4.13 1.37
C LEU A 84 6.36 3.45 1.04
N SER A 85 6.15 2.24 1.56
CA SER A 85 4.90 1.49 1.35
C SER A 85 3.70 2.21 1.99
N ASP A 86 3.89 2.80 3.16
CA ASP A 86 2.86 3.57 3.86
C ASP A 86 2.47 4.82 3.06
N ILE A 87 3.47 5.55 2.55
CA ILE A 87 3.25 6.75 1.72
C ILE A 87 2.42 6.41 0.48
N LEU A 88 2.84 5.38 -0.27
CA LEU A 88 2.18 5.00 -1.52
C LEU A 88 0.75 4.50 -1.28
N LEU A 89 0.55 3.69 -0.24
CA LEU A 89 -0.77 3.23 0.15
C LEU A 89 -1.66 4.38 0.62
N PHE A 90 -1.12 5.35 1.36
CA PHE A 90 -1.90 6.49 1.87
C PHE A 90 -2.47 7.30 0.70
N TYR A 91 -1.62 7.70 -0.24
CA TYR A 91 -2.06 8.43 -1.43
C TYR A 91 -3.00 7.60 -2.31
N GLY A 92 -2.70 6.30 -2.46
CA GLY A 92 -3.49 5.38 -3.26
C GLY A 92 -4.90 5.13 -2.71
N LEU A 93 -5.04 5.07 -1.39
CA LEU A 93 -6.28 4.75 -0.69
C LEU A 93 -7.11 6.00 -0.35
N HIS A 94 -6.50 7.18 -0.29
CA HIS A 94 -7.18 8.42 0.10
C HIS A 94 -8.52 8.63 -0.63
N LYS A 95 -8.52 8.55 -1.98
CA LYS A 95 -9.75 8.72 -2.77
C LYS A 95 -10.78 7.60 -2.53
N ILE A 96 -10.33 6.39 -2.22
CA ILE A 96 -11.18 5.22 -2.00
C ILE A 96 -11.88 5.34 -0.64
N LEU A 97 -11.12 5.66 0.40
CA LEU A 97 -11.62 5.79 1.78
C LEU A 97 -12.58 6.96 1.95
N ILE A 98 -12.34 8.10 1.27
CA ILE A 98 -13.28 9.24 1.32
C ILE A 98 -14.63 8.88 0.71
N ASN A 99 -14.64 8.12 -0.39
CA ASN A 99 -15.87 7.73 -1.11
C ASN A 99 -16.58 6.50 -0.51
N MET A 100 -16.05 5.94 0.58
CA MET A 100 -16.57 4.73 1.20
C MET A 100 -17.71 5.05 2.19
N SER A 101 -18.72 4.16 2.24
CA SER A 101 -19.84 4.31 3.18
C SER A 101 -19.41 4.07 4.63
N TYR A 102 -20.23 4.55 5.58
CA TYR A 102 -19.96 4.36 7.01
C TYR A 102 -19.86 2.87 7.40
N SER A 103 -20.76 2.04 6.86
CA SER A 103 -20.76 0.59 7.14
C SER A 103 -19.47 -0.09 6.66
N GLU A 104 -18.98 0.27 5.47
CA GLU A 104 -17.73 -0.27 4.94
C GLU A 104 -16.53 0.19 5.80
N LYS A 105 -16.48 1.45 6.24
CA LYS A 105 -15.43 1.96 7.15
C LYS A 105 -15.43 1.23 8.49
N MET A 106 -16.60 0.95 9.06
CA MET A 106 -16.75 0.16 10.30
C MET A 106 -16.21 -1.27 10.15
N SER A 107 -16.19 -1.84 8.95
CA SER A 107 -15.59 -3.15 8.70
C SER A 107 -14.07 -3.11 8.49
N LEU A 108 -13.50 -1.92 8.26
CA LEU A 108 -12.09 -1.67 7.95
C LEU A 108 -11.42 -0.78 9.02
N VAL A 109 -11.75 -1.01 10.29
CA VAL A 109 -11.32 -0.18 11.43
C VAL A 109 -9.79 -0.01 11.51
N HIS A 110 -9.01 -1.06 11.20
CA HIS A 110 -7.56 -1.00 11.30
C HIS A 110 -6.94 -0.12 10.20
N ILE A 111 -7.52 -0.13 9.00
CA ILE A 111 -7.13 0.80 7.93
C ILE A 111 -7.50 2.22 8.33
N CYS A 112 -8.72 2.45 8.84
CA CYS A 112 -9.12 3.79 9.27
C CYS A 112 -8.21 4.32 10.40
N ARG A 113 -7.85 3.48 11.38
CA ARG A 113 -6.89 3.83 12.43
C ARG A 113 -5.52 4.19 11.87
N TRP A 114 -5.00 3.39 10.95
CA TRP A 114 -3.70 3.66 10.31
C TRP A 114 -3.74 4.94 9.45
N PHE A 115 -4.87 5.24 8.82
CA PHE A 115 -5.04 6.43 7.98
C PHE A 115 -5.16 7.74 8.78
N ASP A 116 -5.55 7.67 10.05
CA ASP A 116 -5.73 8.82 10.96
C ASP A 116 -4.46 9.17 11.76
N GLN A 117 -3.33 8.50 11.48
CA GLN A 117 -2.02 8.80 12.07
C GLN A 117 -1.40 10.07 11.48
#